data_AF-A0A8X8Z1W0-F1
#
_entry.id   AF-A0A8X8Z1W0-F1
#
_cell.length_a   1.000
_cell.length_b   1.000
_cell.length_c   1.000
_cell.angle_alpha   90.00
_cell.angle_beta   90.00
_cell.angle_gamma   90.00
#
_symmetry.space_group_name_H-M   'P 1'
#
loop_
_entity.id
_entity.type
_entity.pdbx_description
1 polymer ?
#
loop_
_entity_poly.entity_id
_entity_poly.type
_entity_poly.pdbx_seq_one_letter_code
_entity_poly.pdbx_strand_id
1 'polypeptide(L)'
;MRFSKWNSSSDVSFLESMSHLEPVYGTAAAAVPPDALMVGFTLVQGAPAKGAVCLDGNHLHRGFGTGANSWLIQLEGGGWCNTLRSCIYRKTTHRGSSTLFEKQIPFTGILSNKSEENPDFFNWNRVKIRYCDGASFAGDSENKEAGLQFRGKRIWLAAREDLMSKGMHNANQVFTDVSGGHTLRSFFAGVVCLQCFFPQNLIAGIKTPLFILNAAYDSWQVQESLAPSTADPQGSWHDCKLNNERCSASQIQFLQGKMSLFHAFKASLVLID
;
A
#
# COMPACT_ATOMS: atom_id res chain seq x y z
N MET A 1 19.40 17.79 17.27
CA MET A 1 19.36 16.44 17.85
C MET A 1 20.45 15.60 17.20
N ARG A 2 21.32 14.97 18.01
CA ARG A 2 22.40 14.08 17.56
C ARG A 2 21.80 12.70 17.27
N PHE A 3 22.06 12.14 16.09
CA PHE A 3 21.76 10.75 15.78
C PHE A 3 22.92 9.86 16.21
N SER A 4 22.66 8.89 17.10
CA SER A 4 23.58 7.81 17.45
C SER A 4 23.25 6.53 16.68
N LYS A 5 24.27 5.93 16.07
CA LYS A 5 24.27 4.65 15.35
C LYS A 5 23.76 3.51 16.25
N TRP A 6 22.88 2.66 15.70
CA TRP A 6 22.60 1.32 16.23
C TRP A 6 23.48 0.27 15.52
N ASN A 7 24.00 -0.67 16.29
CA ASN A 7 24.95 -1.70 15.89
C ASN A 7 24.22 -3.02 15.60
N SER A 8 24.62 -3.74 14.55
CA SER A 8 24.05 -5.03 14.16
C SER A 8 24.68 -6.19 14.93
N SER A 9 23.88 -7.12 15.45
CA SER A 9 24.34 -8.48 15.72
C SER A 9 23.31 -9.48 15.24
N SER A 10 23.81 -10.43 14.47
CA SER A 10 23.14 -11.54 13.79
C SER A 10 22.76 -12.67 14.74
N ASP A 11 21.63 -13.33 14.49
CA ASP A 11 21.52 -14.79 14.66
C ASP A 11 20.54 -15.37 13.64
N VAL A 12 21.06 -16.31 12.84
CA VAL A 12 20.46 -16.91 11.65
C VAL A 12 20.20 -18.38 11.96
N SER A 13 18.98 -18.77 12.33
CA SER A 13 18.63 -20.21 12.40
C SER A 13 17.13 -20.57 12.43
N PHE A 14 16.19 -19.65 12.21
CA PHE A 14 14.74 -19.98 12.26
C PHE A 14 13.98 -19.78 10.93
N LEU A 15 14.69 -19.63 9.81
CA LEU A 15 14.13 -19.20 8.52
C LEU A 15 13.69 -20.31 7.55
N GLU A 16 13.53 -21.56 8.01
CA GLU A 16 13.28 -22.69 7.10
C GLU A 16 11.83 -23.18 6.93
N SER A 17 10.79 -22.58 7.54
CA SER A 17 9.44 -23.17 7.45
C SER A 17 8.27 -22.33 6.93
N MET A 18 8.47 -21.12 6.40
CA MET A 18 7.34 -20.29 5.87
C MET A 18 7.60 -19.66 4.49
N SER A 19 8.22 -20.37 3.55
CA SER A 19 8.66 -19.82 2.26
C SER A 19 8.13 -20.52 1.00
N HIS A 20 6.95 -21.12 1.04
CA HIS A 20 6.32 -21.64 -0.17
C HIS A 20 5.10 -20.79 -0.57
N LEU A 21 5.39 -19.83 -1.47
CA LEU A 21 4.50 -19.05 -2.34
C LEU A 21 4.19 -17.58 -1.98
N GLU A 22 5.20 -16.78 -1.61
CA GLU A 22 5.21 -15.36 -1.95
C GLU A 22 6.14 -15.12 -3.15
N PRO A 23 5.65 -14.79 -4.35
CA PRO A 23 6.54 -14.34 -5.39
C PRO A 23 6.89 -12.87 -5.14
N VAL A 24 8.18 -12.63 -4.90
CA VAL A 24 8.91 -11.47 -5.43
C VAL A 24 8.44 -10.09 -4.94
N TYR A 25 8.36 -9.80 -3.64
CA TYR A 25 8.31 -8.39 -3.21
C TYR A 25 9.18 -8.16 -1.97
N GLY A 26 10.33 -7.51 -2.20
CA GLY A 26 11.34 -7.15 -1.21
C GLY A 26 10.88 -6.07 -0.23
N THR A 27 9.86 -6.36 0.57
CA THR A 27 9.75 -5.80 1.91
C THR A 27 10.40 -6.81 2.83
N ALA A 28 11.51 -6.46 3.48
CA ALA A 28 11.89 -7.19 4.68
C ALA A 28 10.65 -7.20 5.57
N ALA A 29 10.06 -8.38 5.79
CA ALA A 29 8.97 -8.51 6.74
C ALA A 29 9.57 -8.10 8.08
N ALA A 30 9.36 -6.84 8.49
CA ALA A 30 9.67 -6.42 9.83
C ALA A 30 8.92 -7.41 10.73
N ALA A 31 9.67 -8.14 11.56
CA ALA A 31 9.08 -9.14 12.43
C ALA A 31 7.95 -8.46 13.21
N VAL A 32 6.76 -9.06 13.16
CA VAL A 32 5.59 -8.52 13.86
C VAL A 32 5.96 -8.47 15.35
N PRO A 33 5.88 -7.31 16.01
CA PRO A 33 6.16 -7.20 17.43
C PRO A 33 5.30 -8.20 18.22
N PRO A 34 5.84 -8.92 19.22
CA PRO A 34 5.10 -9.95 19.97
C PRO A 34 3.82 -9.43 20.64
N ASP A 35 3.77 -8.14 20.91
CA ASP A 35 2.71 -7.38 21.57
C ASP A 35 1.96 -6.45 20.59
N ALA A 36 2.03 -6.73 19.29
CA ALA A 36 1.30 -5.97 18.28
C ALA A 36 -0.22 -6.13 18.47
N LEU A 37 -0.94 -5.03 18.28
CA LEU A 37 -2.39 -5.01 18.34
C LEU A 37 -3.00 -5.79 17.18
N MET A 38 -3.66 -6.91 17.48
CA MET A 38 -4.38 -7.70 16.49
C MET A 38 -5.80 -7.13 16.28
N VAL A 39 -6.11 -6.73 15.05
CA VAL A 39 -7.40 -6.10 14.72
C VAL A 39 -8.19 -7.01 13.79
N GLY A 40 -9.41 -7.36 14.22
CA GLY A 40 -10.32 -8.23 13.48
C GLY A 40 -10.91 -7.59 12.22
N PHE A 41 -11.18 -8.44 11.23
CA PHE A 41 -11.88 -8.06 10.01
C PHE A 41 -13.38 -7.90 10.28
N THR A 42 -13.95 -6.77 9.88
CA THR A 42 -15.37 -6.46 10.03
C THR A 42 -15.99 -6.25 8.66
N LEU A 43 -17.09 -6.96 8.38
CA LEU A 43 -17.82 -6.81 7.11
C LEU A 43 -18.50 -5.43 7.01
N VAL A 44 -18.38 -4.82 5.83
CA VAL A 44 -19.11 -3.63 5.41
C VAL A 44 -20.48 -4.06 4.91
N GLN A 45 -21.51 -3.78 5.71
CA GLN A 45 -22.88 -4.17 5.38
C GLN A 45 -23.35 -3.50 4.09
N GLY A 46 -23.92 -4.29 3.18
CA GLY A 46 -24.43 -3.82 1.90
C GLY A 46 -23.37 -3.50 0.83
N ALA A 47 -22.08 -3.77 1.07
CA ALA A 47 -21.03 -3.62 0.05
C ALA A 47 -21.35 -4.39 -1.26
N PRO A 48 -21.80 -5.67 -1.22
CA PRO A 48 -22.16 -6.40 -2.44
C PRO A 48 -23.30 -5.75 -3.22
N ALA A 49 -24.30 -5.20 -2.54
CA ALA A 49 -25.43 -4.51 -3.17
C ALA A 49 -25.01 -3.24 -3.92
N LYS A 50 -23.90 -2.62 -3.52
CA LYS A 50 -23.29 -1.45 -4.19
C LYS A 50 -22.31 -1.84 -5.30
N GLY A 51 -22.09 -3.15 -5.52
CA GLY A 51 -21.07 -3.66 -6.44
C GLY A 51 -19.64 -3.51 -5.91
N ALA A 52 -19.46 -3.20 -4.62
CA ALA A 52 -18.18 -3.32 -3.94
C ALA A 52 -17.96 -4.80 -3.62
N VAL A 53 -17.48 -5.53 -4.62
CA VAL A 53 -17.14 -6.95 -4.53
C VAL A 53 -15.63 -7.10 -4.47
N CYS A 54 -15.15 -8.31 -4.17
CA CYS A 54 -13.79 -8.59 -3.72
C CYS A 54 -13.49 -8.04 -2.31
N LEU A 55 -13.80 -6.78 -2.00
CA LEU A 55 -13.72 -6.26 -0.63
C LEU A 55 -15.11 -6.14 -0.01
N ASP A 56 -15.36 -6.92 1.03
CA ASP A 56 -16.61 -6.92 1.79
C ASP A 56 -16.42 -6.45 3.24
N GLY A 57 -15.26 -5.87 3.59
CA GLY A 57 -14.95 -5.47 4.97
C GLY A 57 -13.67 -4.63 5.14
N ASN A 58 -13.42 -4.19 6.37
CA ASN A 58 -12.23 -3.44 6.79
C ASN A 58 -11.79 -3.86 8.20
N HIS A 59 -10.57 -3.46 8.60
CA HIS A 59 -10.11 -3.58 9.99
C HIS A 59 -10.24 -2.20 10.65
N LEU A 60 -10.96 -2.12 11.77
CA LEU A 60 -11.17 -0.88 12.51
C LEU A 60 -10.83 -1.09 13.98
N HIS A 61 -9.93 -0.25 14.49
CA HIS A 61 -9.65 -0.10 15.91
C HIS A 61 -10.06 1.30 16.37
N ARG A 62 -10.84 1.39 17.45
CA ARG A 62 -11.38 2.66 17.94
C ARG A 62 -10.34 3.50 18.66
N GLY A 63 -10.44 4.82 18.46
CA GLY A 63 -9.64 5.80 19.16
C GLY A 63 -10.14 6.03 20.59
N PHE A 64 -9.35 6.78 21.37
CA PHE A 64 -9.66 7.11 22.76
C PHE A 64 -9.11 8.49 23.12
N GLY A 65 -9.62 9.05 24.23
CA GLY A 65 -9.20 10.38 24.71
C GLY A 65 -9.38 11.46 23.65
N THR A 66 -8.34 12.28 23.46
CA THR A 66 -8.35 13.39 22.50
C THR A 66 -8.43 12.94 21.03
N GLY A 67 -8.01 11.70 20.73
CA GLY A 67 -8.07 11.11 19.38
C GLY A 67 -9.38 10.40 19.04
N ALA A 68 -10.34 10.32 19.98
CA ALA A 68 -11.58 9.57 19.79
C ALA A 68 -12.45 10.08 18.61
N ASN A 69 -12.30 11.35 18.23
CA ASN A 69 -12.98 11.96 17.08
C ASN A 69 -12.03 12.22 15.89
N SER A 70 -10.83 11.65 15.88
CA SER A 70 -9.91 11.74 14.75
C SER A 70 -9.76 10.37 14.10
N TRP A 71 -9.53 10.35 12.78
CA TRP A 71 -9.54 9.13 11.98
C TRP A 71 -8.28 9.00 11.13
N LEU A 72 -7.67 7.82 11.13
CA LEU A 72 -6.57 7.43 10.28
C LEU A 72 -7.04 6.25 9.42
N ILE A 73 -7.13 6.45 8.11
CA ILE A 73 -7.55 5.45 7.13
C ILE A 73 -6.33 5.08 6.27
N GLN A 74 -5.86 3.85 6.37
CA GLN A 74 -4.79 3.32 5.53
C GLN A 74 -5.37 2.45 4.41
N LEU A 75 -5.06 2.79 3.16
CA LEU A 75 -5.31 1.94 2.00
C LEU A 75 -4.12 0.99 1.81
N GLU A 76 -4.39 -0.30 1.87
CA GLU A 76 -3.35 -1.31 1.65
C GLU A 76 -2.80 -1.25 0.20
N GLY A 77 -1.50 -1.46 0.04
CA GLY A 77 -0.86 -1.63 -1.27
C GLY A 77 -0.80 -3.09 -1.72
N GLY A 78 -0.32 -3.34 -2.94
CA GLY A 78 -0.10 -4.73 -3.36
C GLY A 78 0.15 -5.00 -4.83
N GLY A 79 0.30 -3.98 -5.65
CA GLY A 79 0.63 -4.09 -7.06
C GLY A 79 -0.58 -4.37 -7.91
N TRP A 80 -0.34 -4.55 -9.19
CA TRP A 80 -1.38 -4.79 -10.18
C TRP A 80 -1.27 -6.17 -10.78
N CYS A 81 -2.28 -6.54 -11.54
CA CYS A 81 -2.17 -7.57 -12.55
C CYS A 81 -2.33 -6.91 -13.94
N ASN A 82 -1.40 -7.16 -14.85
CA ASN A 82 -1.34 -6.57 -16.22
C ASN A 82 -2.04 -7.42 -17.28
N THR A 83 -2.13 -8.72 -17.06
CA THR A 83 -2.54 -9.66 -18.09
C THR A 83 -3.71 -10.45 -17.57
N LEU A 84 -4.55 -10.92 -18.48
CA LEU A 84 -5.64 -11.82 -18.13
C LEU A 84 -5.13 -13.00 -17.27
N ARG A 85 -3.98 -13.57 -17.64
CA ARG A 85 -3.33 -14.65 -16.90
C ARG A 85 -2.91 -14.23 -15.48
N SER A 86 -2.22 -13.10 -15.33
CA SER A 86 -1.78 -12.64 -14.00
C SER A 86 -2.97 -12.25 -13.12
N CYS A 87 -4.06 -11.70 -13.69
CA CYS A 87 -5.28 -11.39 -12.95
C CYS A 87 -6.05 -12.65 -12.54
N ILE A 88 -6.14 -13.66 -13.40
CA ILE A 88 -6.73 -14.96 -13.06
C ILE A 88 -5.95 -15.66 -11.96
N TYR A 89 -4.62 -15.58 -11.98
CA TYR A 89 -3.81 -16.11 -10.86
C TYR A 89 -4.06 -15.31 -9.57
N ARG A 90 -4.07 -13.97 -9.67
CA ARG A 90 -4.20 -13.11 -8.50
C ARG A 90 -5.55 -13.26 -7.78
N LYS A 91 -6.64 -13.54 -8.51
CA LYS A 91 -7.97 -13.73 -7.93
C LYS A 91 -8.05 -14.90 -6.92
N THR A 92 -7.10 -15.85 -6.99
CA THR A 92 -7.02 -16.99 -6.05
C THR A 92 -6.14 -16.70 -4.84
N THR A 93 -5.82 -15.43 -4.57
CA THR A 93 -4.98 -14.99 -3.43
C THR A 93 -5.73 -13.95 -2.60
N HIS A 94 -5.21 -13.63 -1.41
CA HIS A 94 -5.76 -12.54 -0.58
C HIS A 94 -5.82 -11.21 -1.38
N ARG A 95 -4.93 -10.98 -2.34
CA ARG A 95 -4.90 -9.78 -3.17
C ARG A 95 -5.92 -9.74 -4.31
N GLY A 96 -6.85 -10.70 -4.34
CA GLY A 96 -7.91 -10.80 -5.32
C GLY A 96 -9.24 -11.35 -4.79
N SER A 97 -9.30 -11.70 -3.49
CA SER A 97 -10.53 -12.11 -2.83
C SER A 97 -10.47 -11.90 -1.31
N SER A 98 -11.46 -11.20 -0.75
CA SER A 98 -11.65 -11.08 0.71
C SER A 98 -11.90 -12.40 1.43
N THR A 99 -12.41 -13.42 0.73
CA THR A 99 -12.62 -14.75 1.34
C THR A 99 -11.30 -15.37 1.82
N LEU A 100 -10.18 -14.91 1.27
CA LEU A 100 -8.82 -15.36 1.57
C LEU A 100 -8.08 -14.39 2.49
N PHE A 101 -8.74 -13.35 3.02
CA PHE A 101 -8.12 -12.48 4.01
C PHE A 101 -7.89 -13.18 5.34
N GLU A 102 -6.81 -12.77 5.99
CA GLU A 102 -6.56 -13.04 7.39
C GLU A 102 -7.70 -12.45 8.23
N LYS A 103 -8.19 -13.23 9.19
CA LYS A 103 -9.30 -12.81 10.05
C LYS A 103 -8.90 -11.69 11.00
N GLN A 104 -7.61 -11.60 11.31
CA GLN A 104 -7.02 -10.52 12.09
C GLN A 104 -5.66 -10.18 11.48
N ILE A 105 -5.28 -8.90 11.57
CA ILE A 105 -3.95 -8.44 11.16
C ILE A 105 -3.34 -7.61 12.28
N PRO A 106 -1.99 -7.61 12.40
CA PRO A 106 -1.31 -6.73 13.32
C PRO A 106 -1.37 -5.29 12.79
N PHE A 107 -1.70 -4.36 13.68
CA PHE A 107 -1.56 -2.94 13.45
C PHE A 107 -0.20 -2.48 13.97
N THR A 108 0.67 -2.06 13.06
CA THR A 108 2.07 -1.65 13.34
C THR A 108 2.37 -0.31 12.65
N GLY A 109 3.51 0.31 13.00
CA GLY A 109 3.93 1.58 12.43
C GLY A 109 2.87 2.67 12.65
N ILE A 110 2.45 3.37 11.58
CA ILE A 110 1.42 4.42 11.67
C ILE A 110 0.05 3.93 12.17
N LEU A 111 -0.23 2.61 12.11
CA LEU A 111 -1.44 2.03 12.68
C LEU A 111 -1.28 1.54 14.13
N SER A 112 -0.07 1.56 14.68
CA SER A 112 0.19 1.09 16.05
C SER A 112 -0.61 1.89 17.09
N ASN A 113 -1.00 1.23 18.17
CA ASN A 113 -1.61 1.87 19.35
C ASN A 113 -0.59 2.28 20.41
N LYS A 114 0.70 2.08 20.15
CA LYS A 114 1.79 2.46 21.06
C LYS A 114 2.33 3.83 20.67
N SER A 115 2.42 4.74 21.65
CA SER A 115 2.96 6.09 21.44
C SER A 115 4.42 6.08 21.01
N GLU A 116 5.17 5.03 21.34
CA GLU A 116 6.59 4.90 21.02
C GLU A 116 6.79 4.58 19.52
N GLU A 117 5.81 3.91 18.90
CA GLU A 117 5.82 3.56 17.48
C GLU A 117 5.03 4.56 16.63
N ASN A 118 3.97 5.14 17.21
CA ASN A 118 3.02 6.03 16.54
C ASN A 118 2.70 7.26 17.41
N PRO A 119 3.66 8.16 17.65
CA PRO A 119 3.50 9.26 18.59
C PRO A 119 2.33 10.20 18.26
N ASP A 120 1.99 10.31 16.98
CA ASP A 120 1.00 11.27 16.49
C ASP A 120 -0.43 10.71 16.47
N PHE A 121 -0.60 9.41 16.14
CA PHE A 121 -1.91 8.82 15.84
C PHE A 121 -2.29 7.61 16.72
N PHE A 122 -1.50 7.27 17.75
CA PHE A 122 -1.71 6.08 18.60
C PHE A 122 -3.05 6.06 19.36
N ASN A 123 -3.75 7.20 19.47
CA ASN A 123 -5.07 7.29 20.11
C ASN A 123 -6.22 7.65 19.13
N TRP A 124 -5.96 7.72 17.82
CA TRP A 124 -6.97 7.97 16.78
C TRP A 124 -7.82 6.71 16.50
N ASN A 125 -8.97 6.87 15.84
CA ASN A 125 -9.62 5.75 15.16
C ASN A 125 -8.72 5.31 14.01
N ARG A 126 -8.33 4.04 13.96
CA ARG A 126 -7.40 3.53 12.96
C ARG A 126 -8.09 2.47 12.12
N VAL A 127 -8.04 2.66 10.81
CA VAL A 127 -8.73 1.83 9.83
C VAL A 127 -7.72 1.35 8.80
N LYS A 128 -7.77 0.06 8.47
CA LYS A 128 -7.09 -0.49 7.30
C LYS A 128 -8.11 -1.06 6.32
N ILE A 129 -8.15 -0.47 5.13
CA ILE A 129 -8.94 -0.97 4.00
C ILE A 129 -8.02 -1.87 3.18
N ARG A 130 -8.35 -3.17 3.15
CA ARG A 130 -7.54 -4.16 2.44
C ARG A 130 -7.64 -3.97 0.93
N TYR A 131 -6.63 -4.42 0.19
CA TYR A 131 -6.54 -4.23 -1.24
C TYR A 131 -6.69 -5.54 -2.00
N CYS A 132 -7.67 -5.57 -2.91
CA CYS A 132 -7.95 -6.77 -3.68
C CYS A 132 -8.53 -6.52 -5.08
N ASP A 133 -8.73 -5.28 -5.50
CA ASP A 133 -9.27 -4.99 -6.85
C ASP A 133 -8.22 -5.12 -7.95
N GLY A 134 -6.93 -5.14 -7.60
CA GLY A 134 -5.84 -5.27 -8.58
C GLY A 134 -5.68 -4.06 -9.51
N ALA A 135 -6.33 -2.92 -9.20
CA ALA A 135 -6.37 -1.70 -9.99
C ALA A 135 -6.22 -0.42 -9.13
N SER A 136 -5.47 -0.48 -8.02
CA SER A 136 -5.18 0.66 -7.11
C SER A 136 -6.40 1.47 -6.67
N PHE A 137 -7.52 0.82 -6.33
CA PHE A 137 -8.75 1.51 -5.93
C PHE A 137 -9.35 2.45 -7.00
N ALA A 138 -8.84 2.46 -8.23
CA ALA A 138 -9.22 3.43 -9.26
C ALA A 138 -10.24 2.87 -10.27
N GLY A 139 -10.29 1.55 -10.44
CA GLY A 139 -11.16 0.88 -11.40
C GLY A 139 -12.64 0.85 -11.00
N ASP A 140 -13.51 0.83 -12.00
CA ASP A 140 -14.91 0.38 -11.87
C ASP A 140 -15.33 -0.44 -13.10
N SER A 141 -14.57 -1.49 -13.38
CA SER A 141 -14.81 -2.39 -14.52
C SER A 141 -14.85 -3.86 -14.09
N GLU A 142 -15.24 -4.72 -15.01
CA GLU A 142 -15.24 -6.17 -14.80
C GLU A 142 -14.97 -6.90 -16.11
N ASN A 143 -14.46 -8.12 -16.00
CA ASN A 143 -14.47 -9.09 -17.08
C ASN A 143 -15.33 -10.28 -16.62
N LYS A 144 -16.58 -10.33 -17.09
CA LYS A 144 -17.55 -11.35 -16.69
C LYS A 144 -17.14 -12.76 -17.11
N GLU A 145 -16.60 -12.90 -18.32
CA GLU A 145 -16.15 -14.19 -18.87
C GLU A 145 -15.03 -14.79 -18.02
N ALA A 146 -14.10 -13.96 -17.56
CA ALA A 146 -12.98 -14.37 -16.72
C ALA A 146 -13.31 -14.39 -15.21
N GLY A 147 -14.49 -13.91 -14.82
CA GLY A 147 -14.89 -13.71 -13.43
C GLY A 147 -13.97 -12.74 -12.68
N LEU A 148 -13.54 -11.65 -13.32
CA LEU A 148 -12.66 -10.63 -12.74
C LEU A 148 -13.43 -9.36 -12.43
N GLN A 149 -13.13 -8.77 -11.27
CA GLN A 149 -13.81 -7.60 -10.73
C GLN A 149 -12.78 -6.54 -10.34
N PHE A 150 -12.75 -5.43 -11.07
CA PHE A 150 -11.86 -4.30 -10.83
C PHE A 150 -12.69 -3.15 -10.21
N ARG A 151 -13.16 -3.37 -8.99
CA ARG A 151 -14.19 -2.53 -8.32
C ARG A 151 -13.63 -1.56 -7.29
N GLY A 152 -12.35 -1.20 -7.43
CA GLY A 152 -11.63 -0.33 -6.51
C GLY A 152 -12.39 0.95 -6.08
N LYS A 153 -12.98 1.65 -7.05
CA LYS A 153 -13.76 2.88 -6.79
C LYS A 153 -14.99 2.59 -5.91
N ARG A 154 -15.70 1.49 -6.20
CA ARG A 154 -16.90 1.09 -5.43
C ARG A 154 -16.51 0.66 -4.03
N ILE A 155 -15.41 -0.06 -3.90
CA ILE A 155 -14.84 -0.48 -2.62
C ILE A 155 -14.56 0.72 -1.73
N TRP A 156 -13.83 1.72 -2.24
CA TRP A 156 -13.55 2.94 -1.50
C TRP A 156 -14.83 3.66 -1.06
N LEU A 157 -15.79 3.84 -1.97
CA LEU A 157 -17.05 4.50 -1.66
C LEU A 157 -17.85 3.76 -0.58
N ALA A 158 -17.97 2.44 -0.67
CA ALA A 158 -18.68 1.62 0.30
C ALA A 158 -18.00 1.66 1.67
N ALA A 159 -16.67 1.56 1.73
CA ALA A 159 -15.92 1.66 2.97
C ALA A 159 -16.07 3.05 3.61
N ARG A 160 -15.94 4.13 2.83
CA ARG A 160 -16.11 5.49 3.33
C ARG A 160 -17.50 5.69 3.94
N GLU A 161 -18.56 5.27 3.25
CA GLU A 161 -19.93 5.41 3.76
C GLU A 161 -20.17 4.62 5.06
N ASP A 162 -19.60 3.41 5.16
CA ASP A 162 -19.63 2.62 6.38
C ASP A 162 -18.91 3.33 7.54
N LEU A 163 -17.72 3.89 7.30
CA LEU A 163 -17.00 4.67 8.31
C LEU A 163 -17.77 5.95 8.73
N MET A 164 -18.42 6.63 7.77
CA MET A 164 -19.30 7.76 8.06
C MET A 164 -20.43 7.36 9.01
N SER A 165 -21.09 6.23 8.77
CA SER A 165 -22.14 5.71 9.67
C SER A 165 -21.61 5.30 11.05
N LYS A 166 -20.33 4.94 11.13
CA LYS A 166 -19.61 4.55 12.35
C LYS A 166 -19.05 5.75 13.14
N GLY A 167 -19.40 6.98 12.78
CA GLY A 167 -19.08 8.20 13.52
C GLY A 167 -18.07 9.13 12.84
N MET A 168 -17.53 8.78 11.67
CA MET A 168 -16.58 9.63 10.96
C MET A 168 -17.19 10.95 10.46
N HIS A 169 -18.52 11.03 10.35
CA HIS A 169 -19.22 12.29 10.03
C HIS A 169 -19.06 13.38 11.11
N ASN A 170 -18.68 13.00 12.34
CA ASN A 170 -18.41 13.94 13.44
C ASN A 170 -16.90 14.13 13.68
N ALA A 171 -16.06 13.73 12.71
CA ALA A 171 -14.62 13.78 12.89
C ALA A 171 -14.12 15.22 12.97
N ASN A 172 -13.15 15.46 13.86
CA ASN A 172 -12.40 16.70 13.88
C ASN A 172 -11.38 16.74 12.75
N GLN A 173 -10.78 15.58 12.43
CA GLN A 173 -9.73 15.39 11.43
C GLN A 173 -9.82 13.99 10.85
N VAL A 174 -9.60 13.86 9.54
CA VAL A 174 -9.52 12.58 8.84
C VAL A 174 -8.24 12.51 8.01
N PHE A 175 -7.30 11.68 8.43
CA PHE A 175 -6.08 11.40 7.71
C PHE A 175 -6.24 10.12 6.89
N THR A 176 -6.08 10.20 5.57
CA THR A 176 -6.11 9.06 4.66
C THR A 176 -4.72 8.80 4.10
N ASP A 177 -4.06 7.76 4.60
CA ASP A 177 -2.81 7.23 4.07
C ASP A 177 -3.10 6.37 2.84
N VAL A 178 -2.62 6.80 1.66
CA VAL A 178 -2.71 6.02 0.42
C VAL A 178 -1.35 5.52 -0.06
N SER A 179 -0.39 5.35 0.88
CA SER A 179 0.99 4.86 0.64
C SER A 179 1.12 3.42 0.12
N GLY A 180 0.08 2.89 -0.53
CA GLY A 180 0.00 1.56 -1.10
C GLY A 180 0.95 1.26 -2.26
N GLY A 181 2.20 1.73 -2.25
CA GLY A 181 3.37 1.05 -2.78
C GLY A 181 3.58 0.96 -4.29
N HIS A 182 3.08 1.87 -5.15
CA HIS A 182 3.37 1.78 -6.60
C HIS A 182 3.52 3.13 -7.33
N THR A 183 4.48 3.19 -8.26
CA THR A 183 4.62 4.22 -9.32
C THR A 183 4.79 3.58 -10.70
N LEU A 184 4.52 4.32 -11.78
CA LEU A 184 4.12 3.76 -13.07
C LEU A 184 5.08 4.04 -14.23
N ARG A 185 5.43 2.99 -14.98
CA ARG A 185 5.95 3.17 -16.35
C ARG A 185 5.61 2.08 -17.36
N SER A 186 5.25 0.85 -16.97
CA SER A 186 5.09 -0.25 -17.95
C SER A 186 3.66 -0.62 -18.36
N PHE A 187 2.62 0.03 -17.81
CA PHE A 187 1.25 -0.52 -17.84
C PHE A 187 0.21 0.20 -18.72
N PHE A 188 0.57 1.29 -19.39
CA PHE A 188 -0.45 2.27 -19.80
C PHE A 188 -0.93 2.20 -21.25
N ALA A 189 -1.79 1.23 -21.51
CA ALA A 189 -2.74 1.29 -22.62
C ALA A 189 -4.19 1.20 -22.09
N GLY A 190 -4.86 2.34 -21.94
CA GLY A 190 -6.32 2.41 -22.09
C GLY A 190 -7.24 2.36 -20.86
N VAL A 191 -6.77 2.53 -19.61
CA VAL A 191 -7.66 2.53 -18.42
C VAL A 191 -7.45 3.78 -17.57
N VAL A 192 -8.46 4.68 -17.58
CA VAL A 192 -8.49 5.98 -16.88
C VAL A 192 -7.41 6.96 -17.38
N CYS A 193 -7.59 8.27 -17.11
CA CYS A 193 -6.61 9.32 -17.38
C CYS A 193 -5.22 8.91 -16.88
N LEU A 194 -4.40 8.39 -17.80
CA LEU A 194 -3.00 8.02 -17.62
C LEU A 194 -2.22 9.08 -16.83
N GLN A 195 -2.40 10.34 -17.24
CA GLN A 195 -1.71 11.46 -16.63
C GLN A 195 -2.12 11.66 -15.17
N CYS A 196 -3.35 11.33 -14.78
CA CYS A 196 -3.87 11.56 -13.43
C CYS A 196 -3.30 10.58 -12.39
N PHE A 197 -2.68 9.49 -12.83
CA PHE A 197 -1.92 8.58 -11.97
C PHE A 197 -0.50 9.07 -11.66
N PHE A 198 -0.06 10.09 -12.38
CA PHE A 198 1.19 10.76 -12.15
C PHE A 198 0.95 11.98 -11.26
N PRO A 199 1.47 11.98 -10.02
CA PRO A 199 1.18 13.01 -9.05
C PRO A 199 1.50 14.42 -9.56
N GLN A 200 2.53 14.58 -10.39
CA GLN A 200 2.86 15.88 -10.99
C GLN A 200 1.71 16.50 -11.81
N ASN A 201 0.78 15.70 -12.32
CA ASN A 201 -0.36 16.18 -13.10
C ASN A 201 -1.64 16.28 -12.26
N LEU A 202 -1.69 15.67 -11.08
CA LEU A 202 -2.88 15.64 -10.23
C LEU A 202 -2.77 16.57 -9.01
N ILE A 203 -1.57 16.73 -8.43
CA ILE A 203 -1.35 17.46 -7.18
C ILE A 203 -1.93 18.88 -7.25
N ALA A 204 -1.77 19.57 -8.38
CA ALA A 204 -2.29 20.92 -8.58
C ALA A 204 -3.84 20.99 -8.51
N GLY A 205 -4.54 19.88 -8.76
CA GLY A 205 -6.00 19.78 -8.68
C GLY A 205 -6.54 19.29 -7.35
N ILE A 206 -5.67 18.85 -6.43
CA ILE A 206 -6.09 18.35 -5.11
C ILE A 206 -6.34 19.53 -4.17
N LYS A 207 -7.56 19.62 -3.64
CA LYS A 207 -7.96 20.68 -2.72
C LYS A 207 -7.70 20.33 -1.25
N THR A 208 -7.72 19.04 -0.93
CA THR A 208 -7.49 18.52 0.41
C THR A 208 -6.01 18.65 0.75
N PRO A 209 -5.64 19.15 1.93
CA PRO A 209 -4.24 19.19 2.37
C PRO A 209 -3.53 17.86 2.13
N LEU A 210 -2.32 17.92 1.58
CA LEU A 210 -1.61 16.75 1.09
C LEU A 210 -0.21 16.73 1.70
N PHE A 211 0.14 15.61 2.32
CA PHE A 211 1.51 15.28 2.71
C PHE A 211 2.07 14.24 1.73
N ILE A 212 3.29 14.42 1.24
CA ILE A 212 3.91 13.46 0.31
C ILE A 212 5.15 12.89 0.97
N LEU A 213 5.12 11.57 1.20
CA LEU A 213 6.26 10.83 1.74
C LEU A 213 6.75 9.83 0.69
N ASN A 214 7.96 10.02 0.19
CA ASN A 214 8.57 9.13 -0.79
C ASN A 214 9.99 8.78 -0.37
N ALA A 215 10.36 7.51 -0.54
CA ALA A 215 11.76 7.11 -0.51
C ALA A 215 12.53 7.81 -1.64
N ALA A 216 13.78 8.19 -1.38
CA ALA A 216 14.66 8.75 -2.42
C ALA A 216 14.91 7.73 -3.55
N TYR A 217 15.01 6.45 -3.17
CA TYR A 217 15.11 5.30 -4.06
C TYR A 217 14.03 4.30 -3.65
N ASP A 218 13.00 4.19 -4.47
CA ASP A 218 11.91 3.26 -4.25
C ASP A 218 12.23 1.95 -4.99
N SER A 219 12.26 0.82 -4.27
CA SER A 219 12.67 -0.48 -4.83
C SER A 219 11.77 -0.90 -6.00
N TRP A 220 10.48 -0.58 -5.92
CA TRP A 220 9.54 -0.80 -7.01
C TRP A 220 9.88 0.03 -8.24
N GLN A 221 10.11 1.33 -8.08
CA GLN A 221 10.52 2.20 -9.19
C GLN A 221 11.84 1.73 -9.82
N VAL A 222 12.81 1.28 -9.01
CA VAL A 222 14.07 0.70 -9.52
C VAL A 222 13.77 -0.53 -10.35
N GLN A 223 12.95 -1.45 -9.85
CA GLN A 223 12.60 -2.68 -10.55
C GLN A 223 11.82 -2.44 -11.85
N GLU A 224 10.76 -1.63 -11.81
CA GLU A 224 9.84 -1.50 -12.94
C GLU A 224 10.28 -0.47 -13.99
N SER A 225 10.98 0.59 -13.57
CA SER A 225 11.34 1.70 -14.47
C SER A 225 12.81 1.74 -14.87
N LEU A 226 13.73 1.24 -14.02
CA LEU A 226 15.17 1.35 -14.26
C LEU A 226 15.81 0.02 -14.65
N ALA A 227 15.47 -1.06 -13.97
CA ALA A 227 16.07 -2.38 -14.16
C ALA A 227 15.05 -3.53 -14.26
N PRO A 228 14.02 -3.42 -15.14
CA PRO A 228 13.15 -4.56 -15.44
C PRO A 228 13.97 -5.71 -16.04
N SER A 229 13.47 -6.94 -15.98
CA SER A 229 14.18 -8.12 -16.50
C SER A 229 14.60 -7.98 -17.97
N THR A 230 13.89 -7.17 -18.76
CA THR A 230 14.24 -6.85 -20.14
C THR A 230 15.43 -5.90 -20.28
N ALA A 231 15.64 -5.01 -19.31
CA ALA A 231 16.75 -4.05 -19.28
C ALA A 231 17.95 -4.53 -18.45
N ASP A 232 17.75 -5.52 -17.59
CA ASP A 232 18.76 -6.17 -16.75
C ASP A 232 18.78 -7.70 -16.97
N PRO A 233 19.06 -8.18 -18.20
CA PRO A 233 19.03 -9.61 -18.51
C PRO A 233 20.12 -10.40 -17.77
N GLN A 234 21.18 -9.73 -17.34
CA GLN A 234 22.29 -10.33 -16.58
C GLN A 234 22.05 -10.34 -15.07
N GLY A 235 20.94 -9.75 -14.59
CA GLY A 235 20.60 -9.72 -13.17
C GLY A 235 21.52 -8.85 -12.31
N SER A 236 22.27 -7.93 -12.91
CA SER A 236 23.24 -7.06 -12.22
C SER A 236 22.59 -6.20 -11.14
N TRP A 237 21.30 -5.87 -11.28
CA TRP A 237 20.53 -5.09 -10.30
C TRP A 237 19.73 -5.95 -9.33
N HIS A 238 19.84 -7.29 -9.37
CA HIS A 238 18.99 -8.19 -8.59
C HIS A 238 19.01 -7.88 -7.09
N ASP A 239 20.19 -7.83 -6.48
CA ASP A 239 20.32 -7.54 -5.05
C ASP A 239 19.90 -6.11 -4.71
N CYS A 240 20.27 -5.13 -5.54
CA CYS A 240 19.94 -3.72 -5.38
C CYS A 240 18.41 -3.47 -5.45
N LYS A 241 17.69 -4.20 -6.30
CA LYS A 241 16.22 -4.15 -6.41
C LYS A 241 15.53 -4.66 -5.14
N LEU A 242 16.11 -5.67 -4.48
CA LEU A 242 15.54 -6.29 -3.28
C LEU A 242 15.90 -5.52 -2.01
N ASN A 243 17.12 -4.99 -1.94
CA ASN A 243 17.58 -4.14 -0.85
C ASN A 243 18.54 -3.07 -1.41
N ASN A 244 18.13 -1.80 -1.31
CA ASN A 244 18.92 -0.67 -1.78
C ASN A 244 20.28 -0.54 -1.06
N GLU A 245 20.43 -1.11 0.13
CA GLU A 245 21.72 -1.16 0.85
C GLU A 245 22.74 -2.08 0.17
N ARG A 246 22.29 -2.99 -0.70
CA ARG A 246 23.15 -3.90 -1.48
C ARG A 246 23.54 -3.33 -2.83
N CYS A 247 23.10 -2.12 -3.17
CA CYS A 247 23.52 -1.48 -4.41
C CYS A 247 25.02 -1.18 -4.39
N SER A 248 25.71 -1.47 -5.49
CA SER A 248 27.11 -1.09 -5.66
C SER A 248 27.27 0.44 -5.78
N ALA A 249 28.49 0.94 -5.57
CA ALA A 249 28.77 2.37 -5.72
C ALA A 249 28.40 2.91 -7.12
N SER A 250 28.61 2.13 -8.18
CA SER A 250 28.24 2.52 -9.54
C SER A 250 26.72 2.52 -9.76
N GLN A 251 25.99 1.60 -9.14
CA GLN A 251 24.52 1.58 -9.16
C GLN A 251 23.95 2.80 -8.42
N ILE A 252 24.48 3.14 -7.25
CA ILE A 252 24.08 4.35 -6.52
C ILE A 252 24.38 5.61 -7.32
N GLN A 253 25.57 5.72 -7.93
CA GLN A 253 25.90 6.85 -8.81
C GLN A 253 24.93 6.96 -10.00
N PHE A 254 24.53 5.83 -10.59
CA PHE A 254 23.52 5.82 -11.66
C PHE A 254 22.15 6.30 -11.16
N LEU A 255 21.70 5.84 -9.97
CA LEU A 255 20.45 6.30 -9.36
C LEU A 255 20.48 7.81 -9.06
N GLN A 256 21.59 8.31 -8.51
CA GLN A 256 21.80 9.73 -8.24
C GLN A 256 21.80 10.57 -9.52
N GLY A 257 22.47 10.10 -10.58
CA GLY A 257 22.49 10.77 -11.88
C GLY A 257 21.13 10.82 -12.58
N LYS A 258 20.27 9.82 -12.33
CA LYS A 258 18.88 9.79 -12.82
C LYS A 258 17.94 10.63 -11.95
N MET A 259 18.25 10.86 -10.67
CA MET A 259 17.40 11.63 -9.76
C MET A 259 17.16 13.08 -10.23
N SER A 260 18.10 13.68 -10.96
CA SER A 260 17.95 15.01 -11.58
C SER A 260 16.89 15.02 -12.70
N LEU A 261 16.68 13.88 -13.38
CA LEU A 261 15.66 13.69 -14.43
C LEU A 261 14.31 13.20 -13.88
N PHE A 262 14.30 12.50 -12.74
CA PHE A 262 13.13 11.78 -12.20
C PHE A 262 12.38 12.54 -11.09
N HIS A 263 12.45 13.88 -11.05
CA HIS A 263 11.53 14.68 -10.23
C HIS A 263 10.03 14.44 -10.57
N ALA A 264 9.73 13.75 -11.67
CA ALA A 264 8.39 13.57 -12.21
C ALA A 264 7.76 12.17 -11.98
N PHE A 265 8.22 11.34 -11.04
CA PHE A 265 7.61 10.00 -10.83
C PHE A 265 7.17 9.71 -9.39
N LYS A 266 7.24 10.70 -8.50
CA LYS A 266 7.05 10.50 -7.06
C LYS A 266 5.61 10.81 -6.64
N ALA A 267 4.85 9.82 -6.17
CA ALA A 267 4.10 9.98 -4.93
C ALA A 267 3.63 8.63 -4.40
N SER A 268 3.87 8.41 -3.11
CA SER A 268 2.82 7.90 -2.24
C SER A 268 2.06 9.14 -1.79
N LEU A 269 0.79 9.24 -2.19
CA LEU A 269 -0.07 10.37 -1.82
C LEU A 269 -0.58 10.13 -0.38
N VAL A 270 -0.72 11.18 0.43
CA VAL A 270 -1.34 11.08 1.77
C VAL A 270 -2.30 12.26 1.93
N LEU A 271 -3.60 11.98 1.90
CA LEU A 271 -4.64 13.01 1.94
C LEU A 271 -5.01 13.30 3.40
N ILE A 272 -5.06 14.56 3.78
CA ILE A 272 -5.49 15.04 5.09
C ILE A 272 -6.74 15.88 4.85
N ASP A 273 -7.88 15.46 5.40
CA ASP A 273 -9.16 16.19 5.44
C ASP A 273 -9.39 16.80 6.82
#